data_AF-A0A109UXA9-F1
#
_entry.id   AF-A0A109UXA9-F1
#
_cell.length_a   1.000
_cell.length_b   1.000
_cell.length_c   1.000
_cell.angle_alpha   90.00
_cell.angle_beta   90.00
_cell.angle_gamma   90.00
#
_symmetry.space_group_name_H-M   'P 1'
#
loop_
_entity.id
_entity.type
_entity.pdbx_description
1 polymer ?
#
loop_
_entity_poly.entity_id
_entity_poly.type
_entity_poly.pdbx_seq_one_letter_code
_entity_poly.pdbx_strand_id
1 'polypeptide(L)'
;MSSFQHRYELANAMDQIRPQQLDANVLFGPVNSISQSKFIAENNIRFFISIGFKCSQVVEYCKSIPIDDYLMIIMEDGLETENESSDIKEFRIKHSAKLQHVLKMNNGTNSSQGCGYLTPQPEPVPALYRPLAEYSSNVIRSSCVTALENFNDLLSIFRRSQLGNVLVYSANGNDERLTKFLVSSVIKSNVHISLLEAFHHVKSLRATVEVEQDASLFWSSSLVAYHERVRAKELFWGIGSPTTASYSQQQFGSKPIAKRRNDSPSCDEEQMNKYLSPEPSHPTRAICTPKKRFIPGASLMD
;
A
#
# COMPACT_ATOMS: atom_id res chain seq x y z
N MET A 1 -12.39 40.03 -18.95
CA MET A 1 -12.30 38.56 -18.96
C MET A 1 -10.90 38.02 -18.63
N SER A 2 -9.81 38.81 -18.77
CA SER A 2 -8.44 38.40 -18.41
C SER A 2 -8.20 38.13 -16.91
N SER A 3 -8.97 38.78 -16.02
CA SER A 3 -8.80 38.63 -14.57
C SER A 3 -9.27 37.27 -14.01
N PHE A 4 -10.24 36.62 -14.65
CA PHE A 4 -10.71 35.30 -14.22
C PHE A 4 -9.73 34.20 -14.63
N GLN A 5 -9.28 34.24 -15.88
CA GLN A 5 -8.29 33.30 -16.41
C GLN A 5 -7.00 33.32 -15.57
N HIS A 6 -6.50 34.51 -15.24
CA HIS A 6 -5.30 34.65 -14.42
C HIS A 6 -5.48 34.11 -12.99
N ARG A 7 -6.65 34.33 -12.37
CA ARG A 7 -6.96 33.76 -11.04
C ARG A 7 -7.06 32.24 -11.07
N TYR A 8 -7.64 31.70 -12.13
CA TYR A 8 -7.74 30.25 -12.34
C TYR A 8 -6.35 29.61 -12.54
N GLU A 9 -5.51 30.21 -13.38
CA GLU A 9 -4.13 29.76 -13.59
C GLU A 9 -3.29 29.84 -12.32
N LEU A 10 -3.43 30.92 -11.54
CA LEU A 10 -2.75 31.07 -10.26
C LEU A 10 -3.22 30.03 -9.24
N ALA A 11 -4.52 29.77 -9.16
CA ALA A 11 -5.07 28.72 -8.29
C ALA A 11 -4.52 27.34 -8.67
N ASN A 12 -4.52 27.00 -9.97
CA ASN A 12 -3.93 25.75 -10.46
C ASN A 12 -2.44 25.64 -10.13
N ALA A 13 -1.67 26.73 -10.28
CA ALA A 13 -0.26 26.74 -9.92
C ALA A 13 -0.03 26.57 -8.40
N MET A 14 -0.89 27.18 -7.58
CA MET A 14 -0.84 26.99 -6.12
C MET A 14 -1.18 25.55 -5.71
N ASP A 15 -2.17 24.94 -6.35
CA ASP A 15 -2.56 23.55 -6.09
C ASP A 15 -1.44 22.55 -6.47
N GLN A 16 -0.58 22.89 -7.42
CA GLN A 16 0.61 22.09 -7.75
C GLN A 16 1.66 22.12 -6.64
N ILE A 17 1.78 23.25 -5.93
CA ILE A 17 2.82 23.46 -4.91
C ILE A 17 2.38 22.89 -3.54
N ARG A 18 1.08 22.81 -3.31
CA ARG A 18 0.54 22.35 -2.03
C ARG A 18 0.61 20.83 -1.91
N PRO A 19 1.12 20.29 -0.78
CA PRO A 19 0.99 18.88 -0.49
C PRO A 19 -0.48 18.49 -0.29
N GLN A 20 -0.85 17.31 -0.75
CA GLN A 20 -2.20 16.75 -0.65
C GLN A 20 -2.21 15.61 0.37
N GLN A 21 -3.38 15.30 0.91
CA GLN A 21 -3.55 14.24 1.89
C GLN A 21 -4.12 12.99 1.20
N LEU A 22 -3.44 11.86 1.32
CA LEU A 22 -3.94 10.56 0.85
C LEU A 22 -4.85 9.92 1.88
N ASP A 23 -4.40 9.91 3.14
CA ASP A 23 -5.16 9.42 4.28
C ASP A 23 -4.77 10.17 5.57
N ALA A 24 -5.30 9.77 6.72
CA ALA A 24 -5.04 10.42 8.01
C ALA A 24 -3.54 10.51 8.39
N ASN A 25 -2.70 9.61 7.88
CA ASN A 25 -1.28 9.52 8.22
C ASN A 25 -0.32 9.80 7.06
N VAL A 26 -0.82 9.80 5.81
CA VAL A 26 -0.01 9.90 4.61
C VAL A 26 -0.38 11.16 3.83
N LEU A 27 0.59 12.06 3.71
CA LEU A 27 0.55 13.24 2.86
C LEU A 27 1.52 13.04 1.70
N PHE A 28 1.28 13.71 0.57
CA PHE A 28 2.15 13.63 -0.59
C PHE A 28 2.25 14.95 -1.37
N GLY A 29 3.38 15.19 -2.03
CA GLY A 29 3.58 16.45 -2.75
C GLY A 29 4.88 16.54 -3.55
N PRO A 30 5.20 17.73 -4.12
CA PRO A 30 6.46 17.95 -4.80
C PRO A 30 7.62 18.08 -3.82
N VAL A 31 8.84 18.06 -4.33
CA VAL A 31 10.06 18.17 -3.52
C VAL A 31 10.09 19.45 -2.69
N ASN A 32 9.53 20.55 -3.18
CA ASN A 32 9.42 21.81 -2.44
C ASN A 32 8.65 21.70 -1.11
N SER A 33 7.84 20.65 -0.92
CA SER A 33 7.09 20.38 0.31
C SER A 33 8.00 20.21 1.52
N ILE A 34 9.22 19.68 1.31
CA ILE A 34 10.19 19.42 2.38
C ILE A 34 10.71 20.72 3.01
N SER A 35 10.63 21.84 2.28
CA SER A 35 11.07 23.17 2.76
C SER A 35 9.95 23.93 3.47
N GLN A 36 8.72 23.41 3.49
CA GLN A 36 7.55 24.06 4.11
C GLN A 36 7.48 23.72 5.61
N SER A 37 8.36 24.31 6.42
CA SER A 37 8.50 23.99 7.85
C SER A 37 7.20 24.13 8.66
N LYS A 38 6.39 25.16 8.39
CA LYS A 38 5.08 25.36 9.03
C LYS A 38 4.14 24.19 8.75
N PHE A 39 4.03 23.79 7.48
CA PHE A 39 3.20 22.67 7.07
C PHE A 39 3.66 21.35 7.72
N ILE A 40 4.98 21.11 7.77
CA ILE A 40 5.58 19.94 8.40
C ILE A 40 5.22 19.87 9.88
N ALA A 41 5.34 20.99 10.60
CA ALA A 41 5.01 21.08 12.02
C ALA A 41 3.50 20.92 12.29
N GLU A 42 2.66 21.61 11.53
CA GLU A 42 1.19 21.56 11.65
C GLU A 42 0.63 20.16 11.43
N ASN A 43 1.23 19.40 10.51
CA ASN A 43 0.79 18.03 10.19
C ASN A 43 1.58 16.95 10.96
N ASN A 44 2.42 17.33 11.94
CA ASN A 44 3.29 16.43 12.70
C ASN A 44 4.04 15.41 11.80
N ILE A 45 4.62 15.88 10.70
CA ILE A 45 5.36 15.02 9.78
C ILE A 45 6.70 14.66 10.41
N ARG A 46 6.95 13.36 10.58
CA ARG A 46 8.21 12.82 11.12
C ARG A 46 8.96 11.94 10.14
N PHE A 47 8.24 11.41 9.14
CA PHE A 47 8.76 10.47 8.17
C PHE A 47 8.66 11.08 6.77
N PHE A 48 9.72 10.91 5.99
CA PHE A 48 9.80 11.37 4.62
C PHE A 48 10.16 10.19 3.73
N ILE A 49 9.42 10.01 2.64
CA ILE A 49 9.71 8.99 1.63
C ILE A 49 9.92 9.70 0.30
N SER A 50 11.14 9.67 -0.21
CA SER A 50 11.45 10.19 -1.54
C SER A 50 11.25 9.12 -2.60
N ILE A 51 10.58 9.50 -3.68
CA ILE A 51 10.30 8.64 -4.83
C ILE A 51 10.98 9.22 -6.07
N GLY A 52 11.77 8.41 -6.76
CA GLY A 52 12.37 8.80 -8.05
C GLY A 52 13.58 9.72 -7.95
N PHE A 53 14.17 9.85 -6.76
CA PHE A 53 15.42 10.58 -6.54
C PHE A 53 16.56 9.62 -6.25
N LYS A 54 17.76 10.02 -6.70
CA LYS A 54 19.00 9.40 -6.23
C LYS A 54 19.33 9.88 -4.83
N CYS A 55 20.03 9.04 -4.07
CA CYS A 55 20.43 9.38 -2.70
C CYS A 55 21.24 10.70 -2.64
N SER A 56 22.13 10.93 -3.60
CA SER A 56 22.91 12.17 -3.70
C SER A 56 22.04 13.42 -3.82
N GLN A 57 20.94 13.36 -4.59
CA GLN A 57 20.02 14.49 -4.77
C GLN A 57 19.26 14.78 -3.48
N VAL A 58 18.79 13.74 -2.78
CA VAL A 58 18.08 13.89 -1.51
C VAL A 58 18.97 14.52 -0.45
N VAL A 59 20.23 14.09 -0.36
CA VAL A 59 21.23 14.68 0.55
C VAL A 59 21.42 16.17 0.25
N GLU A 60 21.48 16.55 -1.03
CA GLU A 60 21.61 17.96 -1.43
C GLU A 60 20.41 18.80 -1.00
N TYR A 61 19.18 18.34 -1.27
CA TYR A 61 17.96 19.05 -0.83
C TYR A 61 17.86 19.20 0.68
N CYS A 62 18.35 18.18 1.41
CA CYS A 62 18.31 18.13 2.86
C CYS A 62 19.29 19.09 3.55
N LYS A 63 20.29 19.65 2.85
CA LYS A 63 21.25 20.60 3.45
C LYS A 63 20.59 21.83 4.08
N SER A 64 19.39 22.20 3.59
CA SER A 64 18.62 23.35 4.07
C SER A 64 17.63 23.03 5.20
N ILE A 65 17.55 21.75 5.62
CA ILE A 65 16.49 21.24 6.51
C ILE A 65 17.15 20.66 7.76
N PRO A 66 16.61 20.90 8.97
CA PRO A 66 17.10 20.25 10.18
C PRO A 66 16.72 18.75 10.17
N ILE A 67 17.51 17.92 9.48
CA ILE A 67 17.26 16.48 9.32
C ILE A 67 17.36 15.65 10.60
N ASP A 68 17.79 16.26 11.71
CA ASP A 68 17.96 15.60 13.00
C ASP A 68 16.64 15.13 13.62
N ASP A 69 15.54 15.82 13.34
CA ASP A 69 14.23 15.50 13.91
C ASP A 69 13.40 14.54 13.05
N TYR A 70 13.93 14.14 11.89
CA TYR A 70 13.18 13.43 10.86
C TYR A 70 13.86 12.13 10.44
N LEU A 71 13.07 11.19 9.90
CA LEU A 71 13.55 9.98 9.24
C LEU A 71 13.28 10.08 7.74
N MET A 72 14.35 10.00 6.94
CA MET A 72 14.32 10.08 5.48
C MET A 72 14.55 8.69 4.88
N ILE A 73 13.58 8.21 4.12
CA ILE A 73 13.66 6.99 3.31
C ILE A 73 13.76 7.36 1.82
N ILE A 74 14.59 6.62 1.10
CA ILE A 74 14.82 6.82 -0.32
C ILE A 74 14.43 5.56 -1.07
N MET A 75 13.44 5.68 -1.95
CA MET A 75 13.03 4.63 -2.89
C MET A 75 13.71 4.90 -4.23
N GLU A 76 14.82 4.22 -4.47
CA GLU A 76 15.68 4.41 -5.64
C GLU A 76 15.59 3.21 -6.59
N ASP A 77 15.45 3.48 -7.89
CA ASP A 77 15.65 2.47 -8.93
C ASP A 77 17.13 2.51 -9.36
N GLY A 78 17.91 1.49 -9.01
CA GLY A 78 19.29 1.43 -9.48
C GLY A 78 20.18 0.47 -8.70
N LEU A 79 21.39 0.28 -9.24
CA LEU A 79 22.49 -0.39 -8.56
C LEU A 79 23.30 0.65 -7.77
N GLU A 80 23.99 0.20 -6.72
CA GLU A 80 24.83 1.09 -5.91
C GLU A 80 25.93 1.74 -6.79
N THR A 81 26.07 3.05 -6.68
CA THR A 81 27.25 3.74 -7.19
C THR A 81 28.42 3.49 -6.23
N GLU A 82 29.49 2.87 -6.71
CA GLU A 82 30.66 2.48 -5.89
C GLU A 82 31.42 3.69 -5.29
N ASN A 83 31.21 4.90 -5.81
CA ASN A 83 31.86 6.12 -5.36
C ASN A 83 30.89 7.05 -4.62
N GLU A 84 30.50 6.68 -3.40
CA GLU A 84 29.69 7.55 -2.52
C GLU A 84 30.56 8.59 -1.81
N SER A 85 30.10 9.85 -1.79
CA SER A 85 30.73 10.92 -1.00
C SER A 85 30.58 10.66 0.50
N SER A 86 31.43 11.31 1.31
CA SER A 86 31.37 11.20 2.78
C SER A 86 29.98 11.58 3.32
N ASP A 87 29.40 12.67 2.82
CA ASP A 87 28.08 13.16 3.23
C ASP A 87 26.97 12.12 2.99
N ILE A 88 27.02 11.42 1.85
CA ILE A 88 26.04 10.37 1.52
C ILE A 88 26.17 9.20 2.49
N LYS A 89 27.39 8.78 2.82
CA LYS A 89 27.64 7.70 3.78
C LYS A 89 27.14 8.06 5.17
N GLU A 90 27.45 9.27 5.64
CA GLU A 90 26.97 9.78 6.93
C GLU A 90 25.44 9.82 6.98
N PHE A 91 24.81 10.37 5.93
CA PHE A 91 23.36 10.40 5.80
C PHE A 91 22.74 8.99 5.87
N ARG A 92 23.30 8.03 5.12
CA ARG A 92 22.84 6.63 5.13
C ARG A 92 22.95 6.02 6.51
N ILE A 93 24.10 6.12 7.16
CA ILE A 93 24.33 5.57 8.50
C ILE A 93 23.32 6.15 9.49
N LYS A 94 23.18 7.47 9.51
CA LYS A 94 22.31 8.20 10.43
C LYS A 94 20.84 7.82 10.27
N HIS A 95 20.32 7.86 9.05
CA HIS A 95 18.90 7.55 8.81
C HIS A 95 18.61 6.06 8.88
N SER A 96 19.57 5.19 8.55
CA SER A 96 19.42 3.74 8.76
C SER A 96 19.37 3.40 10.25
N ALA A 97 20.20 4.04 11.08
CA ALA A 97 20.13 3.87 12.53
C ALA A 97 18.78 4.33 13.12
N LYS A 98 18.25 5.46 12.64
CA LYS A 98 16.90 5.93 12.99
C LYS A 98 15.80 4.95 12.57
N LEU A 99 15.89 4.39 11.36
CA LEU A 99 14.96 3.35 10.90
C LEU A 99 15.02 2.12 11.83
N GLN A 100 16.22 1.63 12.16
CA GLN A 100 16.39 0.52 13.10
C GLN A 100 15.77 0.80 14.47
N HIS A 101 15.86 2.03 14.95
CA HIS A 101 15.23 2.44 16.20
C HIS A 101 13.70 2.33 16.13
N VAL A 102 13.07 2.83 15.05
CA VAL A 102 11.62 2.71 14.81
C VAL A 102 11.20 1.23 14.72
N LEU A 103 11.97 0.39 14.02
CA LEU A 103 11.67 -1.04 13.89
C LEU A 103 11.73 -1.77 15.25
N LYS A 104 12.70 -1.42 16.11
CA LYS A 104 12.80 -1.98 17.47
C LYS A 104 11.61 -1.60 18.34
N MET A 105 11.15 -0.34 18.25
CA MET A 105 9.95 0.12 18.98
C MET A 105 8.71 -0.70 18.58
N ASN A 106 8.54 -0.97 17.28
CA ASN A 106 7.41 -1.77 16.78
C ASN A 106 7.47 -3.25 17.18
N ASN A 107 8.63 -3.81 17.50
CA ASN A 107 8.75 -5.19 18.00
C ASN A 107 8.34 -5.31 19.47
N GLY A 108 8.55 -4.26 20.28
CA GLY A 108 8.23 -4.27 21.72
C GLY A 108 6.72 -4.22 22.02
N THR A 109 5.93 -3.64 21.12
CA THR A 109 4.48 -3.44 21.29
C THR A 109 3.63 -4.71 21.16
N ASN A 110 4.21 -5.83 20.72
CA ASN A 110 3.48 -7.09 20.54
C ASN A 110 3.45 -7.98 21.81
N SER A 111 3.92 -7.49 22.96
CA SER A 111 4.12 -8.29 24.18
C SER A 111 3.10 -8.08 25.31
N SER A 112 2.07 -7.24 25.13
CA SER A 112 1.09 -6.96 26.19
C SER A 112 -0.37 -6.94 25.72
N GLN A 113 -0.90 -8.09 25.30
CA GLN A 113 -2.35 -8.29 25.20
C GLN A 113 -2.79 -9.62 25.82
N GLY A 114 -2.48 -9.74 27.11
CA GLY A 114 -3.17 -10.61 28.06
C GLY A 114 -3.84 -9.76 29.13
N CYS A 115 -4.83 -8.95 28.78
CA CYS A 115 -5.72 -8.35 29.77
C CYS A 115 -7.07 -7.98 29.13
N GLY A 116 -8.12 -8.70 29.53
CA GLY A 116 -9.48 -8.58 29.00
C GLY A 116 -10.17 -7.30 29.45
N TYR A 117 -9.95 -6.21 28.73
CA TYR A 117 -10.76 -5.00 28.85
C TYR A 117 -11.60 -4.79 27.58
N LEU A 118 -12.84 -4.37 27.80
CA LEU A 118 -13.91 -4.09 26.84
C LEU A 118 -13.63 -2.85 25.96
N THR A 119 -12.42 -2.70 25.44
CA THR A 119 -12.08 -1.65 24.47
C THR A 119 -12.32 -2.14 23.05
N PRO A 120 -12.66 -1.25 22.10
CA PRO A 120 -12.83 -1.62 20.70
C PRO A 120 -11.64 -2.44 20.22
N GLN A 121 -11.94 -3.55 19.55
CA GLN A 121 -10.99 -4.51 19.04
C GLN A 121 -9.88 -3.77 18.28
N PRO A 122 -8.59 -3.99 18.60
CA PRO A 122 -7.49 -3.38 17.86
C PRO A 122 -7.68 -3.68 16.37
N GLU A 123 -7.61 -2.66 15.54
CA GLU A 123 -7.66 -2.82 14.09
C GLU A 123 -6.62 -3.88 13.70
N PRO A 124 -7.00 -4.94 12.96
CA PRO A 124 -6.11 -6.05 12.66
C PRO A 124 -4.88 -5.50 11.94
N VAL A 125 -3.74 -5.64 12.61
CA VAL A 125 -2.47 -5.11 12.17
C VAL A 125 -2.13 -5.75 10.81
N PRO A 126 -2.02 -4.97 9.71
CA PRO A 126 -1.83 -5.55 8.39
C PRO A 126 -0.54 -6.38 8.35
N ALA A 127 -0.60 -7.65 7.98
CA ALA A 127 0.64 -8.44 7.84
C ALA A 127 1.59 -7.74 6.85
N LEU A 128 2.86 -7.60 7.25
CA LEU A 128 3.90 -7.06 6.38
C LEU A 128 4.18 -8.05 5.24
N TYR A 129 4.59 -7.54 4.08
CA TYR A 129 5.03 -8.38 2.96
C TYR A 129 6.37 -9.04 3.26
N ARG A 130 7.26 -8.32 3.96
CA ARG A 130 8.61 -8.77 4.31
C ARG A 130 8.87 -8.72 5.80
N PRO A 131 9.77 -9.57 6.33
CA PRO A 131 10.19 -9.50 7.71
C PRO A 131 10.88 -8.17 8.01
N LEU A 132 10.69 -7.67 9.24
CA LEU A 132 11.27 -6.39 9.67
C LEU A 132 12.81 -6.34 9.53
N ALA A 133 13.48 -7.49 9.62
CA ALA A 133 14.93 -7.60 9.47
C ALA A 133 15.45 -7.21 8.07
N GLU A 134 14.61 -7.24 7.04
CA GLU A 134 14.99 -6.80 5.69
C GLU A 134 15.13 -5.28 5.56
N TYR A 135 14.52 -4.50 6.46
CA TYR A 135 14.56 -3.04 6.44
C TYR A 135 15.80 -2.49 7.16
N SER A 136 17.00 -2.91 6.72
CA SER A 136 18.28 -2.54 7.35
C SER A 136 18.82 -1.16 6.95
N SER A 137 18.37 -0.65 5.79
CA SER A 137 18.88 0.57 5.15
C SER A 137 17.75 1.58 4.93
N ASN A 138 18.05 2.87 5.05
CA ASN A 138 17.11 3.93 4.69
C ASN A 138 17.01 4.15 3.16
N VAL A 139 17.98 3.64 2.40
CA VAL A 139 17.92 3.58 0.93
C VAL A 139 17.42 2.20 0.55
N ILE A 140 16.21 2.15 -0.01
CA ILE A 140 15.54 0.95 -0.47
C ILE A 140 15.66 0.90 -1.98
N ARG A 141 16.43 -0.09 -2.44
CA ARG A 141 16.62 -0.36 -3.86
C ARG A 141 15.79 -1.57 -4.22
N SER A 142 14.69 -1.32 -4.89
CA SER A 142 13.83 -2.36 -5.40
C SER A 142 13.04 -1.85 -6.59
N SER A 143 12.64 -2.79 -7.44
CA SER A 143 11.88 -2.51 -8.64
C SER A 143 10.55 -3.26 -8.64
N CYS A 144 9.65 -2.80 -9.51
CA CYS A 144 8.38 -3.47 -9.82
C CYS A 144 7.53 -3.71 -8.56
N VAL A 145 6.94 -4.91 -8.43
CA VAL A 145 6.04 -5.28 -7.32
C VAL A 145 6.73 -5.17 -5.97
N THR A 146 8.01 -5.53 -5.87
CA THR A 146 8.77 -5.45 -4.62
C THR A 146 8.88 -4.03 -4.09
N ALA A 147 9.02 -3.05 -4.99
CA ALA A 147 9.04 -1.64 -4.60
C ALA A 147 7.72 -1.25 -3.94
N LEU A 148 6.59 -1.62 -4.56
CA LEU A 148 5.26 -1.37 -4.03
C LEU A 148 5.05 -2.05 -2.67
N GLU A 149 5.51 -3.30 -2.50
CA GLU A 149 5.46 -4.00 -1.22
C GLU A 149 6.28 -3.28 -0.14
N ASN A 150 7.53 -2.91 -0.43
CA ASN A 150 8.40 -2.19 0.49
C ASN A 150 7.79 -0.86 0.93
N PHE A 151 7.21 -0.12 0.00
CA PHE A 151 6.54 1.14 0.28
C PHE A 151 5.36 0.94 1.26
N ASN A 152 4.49 -0.02 0.99
CA ASN A 152 3.34 -0.29 1.85
C ASN A 152 3.72 -0.84 3.24
N ASP A 153 4.78 -1.63 3.32
CA ASP A 153 5.33 -2.08 4.60
C ASP A 153 5.88 -0.91 5.41
N LEU A 154 6.63 0.01 4.79
CA LEU A 154 7.14 1.21 5.45
C LEU A 154 6.00 2.10 5.96
N LEU A 155 4.95 2.33 5.17
CA LEU A 155 3.76 3.06 5.65
C LEU A 155 3.13 2.37 6.86
N SER A 156 3.01 1.04 6.82
CA SER A 156 2.47 0.26 7.94
C SER A 156 3.35 0.34 9.20
N ILE A 157 4.66 0.30 9.03
CA ILE A 157 5.67 0.44 10.09
C ILE A 157 5.57 1.83 10.73
N PHE A 158 5.52 2.89 9.94
CA PHE A 158 5.45 4.26 10.43
C PHE A 158 4.11 4.55 11.12
N ARG A 159 3.00 4.09 10.56
CA ARG A 159 1.67 4.20 11.19
C ARG A 159 1.66 3.54 12.57
N ARG A 160 2.25 2.34 12.72
CA ARG A 160 2.34 1.64 14.02
C ARG A 160 3.20 2.35 15.05
N SER A 161 4.25 3.04 14.60
CA SER A 161 5.14 3.74 15.52
C SER A 161 4.46 4.91 16.25
N GLN A 162 3.38 5.45 15.67
CA GLN A 162 2.63 6.61 16.19
C GLN A 162 3.49 7.86 16.47
N LEU A 163 4.72 7.93 15.93
CA LEU A 163 5.63 9.06 16.16
C LEU A 163 5.21 10.29 15.35
N GLY A 164 4.56 10.09 14.21
CA GLY A 164 4.03 11.15 13.37
C GLY A 164 3.61 10.68 11.99
N ASN A 165 3.27 11.64 11.14
CA ASN A 165 2.78 11.40 9.79
C ASN A 165 3.92 11.26 8.78
N VAL A 166 3.58 10.71 7.62
CA VAL A 166 4.49 10.44 6.50
C VAL A 166 4.23 11.46 5.39
N LEU A 167 5.29 12.10 4.89
CA LEU A 167 5.28 12.86 3.65
C LEU A 167 5.99 12.09 2.55
N VAL A 168 5.25 11.70 1.52
CA VAL A 168 5.77 11.05 0.31
C VAL A 168 5.97 12.10 -0.77
N TYR A 169 7.18 12.27 -1.27
CA TYR A 169 7.46 13.32 -2.26
C TYR A 169 8.22 12.82 -3.47
N SER A 170 8.02 13.51 -4.57
CA SER A 170 8.72 13.30 -5.85
C SER A 170 9.09 14.66 -6.44
N ALA A 171 9.67 14.69 -7.65
CA ALA A 171 10.08 15.95 -8.29
C ALA A 171 8.92 16.95 -8.39
N ASN A 172 7.81 16.52 -8.98
CA ASN A 172 6.68 17.40 -9.30
C ASN A 172 5.44 17.09 -8.45
N GLY A 173 5.46 16.01 -7.67
CA GLY A 173 4.33 15.56 -6.87
C GLY A 173 3.16 14.94 -7.67
N ASN A 174 3.28 14.88 -8.99
CA ASN A 174 2.35 14.22 -9.93
C ASN A 174 3.09 13.24 -10.86
N ASP A 175 4.31 12.84 -10.53
CA ASP A 175 5.12 11.95 -11.37
C ASP A 175 4.52 10.53 -11.41
N GLU A 176 4.63 9.85 -12.55
CA GLU A 176 4.07 8.51 -12.79
C GLU A 176 4.43 7.52 -11.67
N ARG A 177 5.68 7.56 -11.21
CA ARG A 177 6.17 6.68 -10.14
C ARG A 177 5.46 6.94 -8.81
N LEU A 178 5.33 8.20 -8.41
CA LEU A 178 4.64 8.56 -7.18
C LEU A 178 3.19 8.08 -7.24
N THR A 179 2.50 8.34 -8.35
CA THR A 179 1.13 7.90 -8.55
C THR A 179 1.00 6.38 -8.42
N LYS A 180 1.93 5.58 -8.95
CA LYS A 180 1.93 4.11 -8.74
C LYS A 180 2.03 3.72 -7.27
N PHE A 181 2.93 4.35 -6.51
CA PHE A 181 3.06 4.10 -5.08
C PHE A 181 1.78 4.47 -4.32
N LEU A 182 1.20 5.64 -4.59
CA LEU A 182 -0.05 6.08 -3.94
C LEU A 182 -1.22 5.14 -4.26
N VAL A 183 -1.39 4.75 -5.53
CA VAL A 183 -2.42 3.77 -5.95
C VAL A 183 -2.24 2.43 -5.23
N SER A 184 -0.99 1.96 -5.07
CA SER A 184 -0.72 0.72 -4.33
C SER A 184 -1.17 0.81 -2.86
N SER A 185 -1.04 1.98 -2.23
CA SER A 185 -1.51 2.23 -0.86
C SER A 185 -3.03 2.25 -0.75
N VAL A 186 -3.73 2.82 -1.73
CA VAL A 186 -5.19 2.80 -1.80
C VAL A 186 -5.70 1.35 -1.93
N ILE A 187 -5.09 0.57 -2.83
CA ILE A 187 -5.40 -0.86 -3.00
C ILE A 187 -5.15 -1.66 -1.73
N LYS A 188 -4.03 -1.40 -1.05
CA LYS A 188 -3.70 -2.08 0.21
C LYS A 188 -4.72 -1.78 1.31
N SER A 189 -5.24 -0.55 1.34
CA SER A 189 -6.21 -0.11 2.33
C SER A 189 -7.63 -0.61 2.03
N ASN A 190 -7.95 -0.87 0.76
CA ASN A 190 -9.23 -1.43 0.34
C ASN A 190 -9.01 -2.43 -0.80
N VAL A 191 -8.90 -3.73 -0.45
CA VAL A 191 -8.55 -4.78 -1.42
C VAL A 191 -9.65 -5.04 -2.46
N HIS A 192 -10.89 -4.67 -2.13
CA HIS A 192 -12.05 -4.82 -3.03
C HIS A 192 -12.09 -3.74 -4.11
N ILE A 193 -11.38 -2.63 -3.94
CA ILE A 193 -11.33 -1.56 -4.93
C ILE A 193 -10.75 -2.08 -6.26
N SER A 194 -11.29 -1.61 -7.37
CA SER A 194 -10.66 -1.83 -8.67
C SER A 194 -9.43 -0.93 -8.83
N LEU A 195 -8.47 -1.36 -9.65
CA LEU A 195 -7.29 -0.55 -9.98
C LEU A 195 -7.69 0.81 -10.56
N LEU A 196 -8.76 0.86 -11.35
CA LEU A 196 -9.26 2.08 -11.99
C LEU A 196 -9.83 3.06 -10.97
N GLU A 197 -10.66 2.57 -10.04
CA GLU A 197 -11.20 3.40 -8.96
C GLU A 197 -10.09 3.93 -8.04
N ALA A 198 -9.11 3.10 -7.69
CA ALA A 198 -7.96 3.54 -6.91
C ALA A 198 -7.16 4.65 -7.62
N PHE A 199 -6.96 4.51 -8.93
CA PHE A 199 -6.33 5.54 -9.74
C PHE A 199 -7.16 6.83 -9.80
N HIS A 200 -8.46 6.73 -10.06
CA HIS A 200 -9.37 7.88 -10.07
C HIS A 200 -9.41 8.59 -8.72
N HIS A 201 -9.32 7.84 -7.62
CA HIS A 201 -9.22 8.42 -6.29
C HIS A 201 -7.96 9.28 -6.14
N VAL A 202 -6.78 8.74 -6.47
CA VAL A 202 -5.52 9.52 -6.42
C VAL A 202 -5.58 10.74 -7.35
N LYS A 203 -6.14 10.58 -8.55
CA LYS A 203 -6.35 11.68 -9.51
C LYS A 203 -7.29 12.75 -8.98
N SER A 204 -8.33 12.38 -8.23
CA SER A 204 -9.24 13.34 -7.61
C SER A 204 -8.58 14.19 -6.52
N LEU A 205 -7.55 13.67 -5.85
CA LEU A 205 -6.74 14.41 -4.88
C LEU A 205 -5.76 15.37 -5.56
N ARG A 206 -5.37 15.09 -6.81
CA ARG A 206 -4.42 15.91 -7.56
C ARG A 206 -4.78 15.91 -9.05
N ALA A 207 -5.62 16.86 -9.45
CA ALA A 207 -6.13 16.97 -10.81
C ALA A 207 -5.06 17.23 -11.89
N THR A 208 -3.82 17.56 -11.47
CA THR A 208 -2.66 17.77 -12.36
C THR A 208 -1.93 16.49 -12.75
N VAL A 209 -2.42 15.33 -12.33
CA VAL A 209 -2.02 14.04 -12.92
C VAL A 209 -2.58 13.99 -14.35
N GLU A 210 -1.69 14.08 -15.34
CA GLU A 210 -2.05 14.22 -16.75
C GLU A 210 -2.84 13.02 -17.29
N VAL A 211 -3.81 13.30 -18.16
CA VAL A 211 -4.67 12.30 -18.79
C VAL A 211 -3.87 11.34 -19.70
N GLU A 212 -2.74 11.78 -20.27
CA GLU A 212 -1.90 10.93 -21.12
C GLU A 212 -1.16 9.83 -20.32
N GLN A 213 -1.04 9.99 -19.00
CA GLN A 213 -0.52 8.95 -18.10
C GLN A 213 -1.57 7.87 -17.78
N ASP A 214 -2.86 8.10 -18.08
CA ASP A 214 -3.95 7.21 -17.68
C ASP A 214 -3.78 5.80 -18.28
N ALA A 215 -3.34 5.68 -19.53
CA ALA A 215 -3.21 4.38 -20.19
C ALA A 215 -1.93 3.62 -19.76
N SER A 216 -0.77 4.28 -19.76
CA SER A 216 0.51 3.62 -19.46
C SER A 216 0.64 3.22 -17.98
N LEU A 217 0.09 4.03 -17.07
CA LEU A 217 0.14 3.79 -15.64
C LEU A 217 -0.85 2.70 -15.23
N PHE A 218 -2.08 2.75 -15.76
CA PHE A 218 -3.12 1.75 -15.51
C PHE A 218 -2.68 0.35 -15.97
N TRP A 219 -2.02 0.26 -17.13
CA TRP A 219 -1.47 -1.00 -17.64
C TRP A 219 -0.07 -1.31 -17.15
N SER A 220 0.43 -0.63 -16.12
CA SER A 220 1.73 -0.98 -15.57
C SER A 220 1.68 -2.39 -14.98
N SER A 221 2.46 -3.30 -15.57
CA SER A 221 2.49 -4.72 -15.20
C SER A 221 2.76 -4.94 -13.71
N SER A 222 3.50 -4.02 -13.08
CA SER A 222 3.81 -4.04 -11.66
C SER A 222 2.60 -3.75 -10.78
N LEU A 223 1.74 -2.79 -11.13
CA LEU A 223 0.53 -2.50 -10.36
C LEU A 223 -0.50 -3.61 -10.49
N VAL A 224 -0.69 -4.14 -11.70
CA VAL A 224 -1.60 -5.27 -11.95
C VAL A 224 -1.15 -6.49 -11.14
N ALA A 225 0.14 -6.85 -11.23
CA ALA A 225 0.69 -7.97 -10.47
C ALA A 225 0.61 -7.76 -8.95
N TYR A 226 0.79 -6.52 -8.47
CA TYR A 226 0.61 -6.18 -7.06
C TYR A 226 -0.85 -6.34 -6.61
N HIS A 227 -1.81 -5.84 -7.39
CA HIS A 227 -3.25 -5.93 -7.09
C HIS A 227 -3.72 -7.37 -6.98
N GLU A 228 -3.36 -8.21 -7.95
CA GLU A 228 -3.64 -9.65 -7.93
C GLU A 228 -3.05 -10.33 -6.70
N ARG A 229 -1.82 -9.96 -6.32
CA ARG A 229 -1.15 -10.50 -5.12
C ARG A 229 -1.84 -10.07 -3.82
N VAL A 230 -2.28 -8.82 -3.72
CA VAL A 230 -3.01 -8.33 -2.53
C VAL A 230 -4.33 -9.07 -2.38
N ARG A 231 -5.09 -9.24 -3.47
CA ARG A 231 -6.34 -10.01 -3.49
C ARG A 231 -6.13 -11.47 -3.13
N ALA A 232 -5.12 -12.10 -3.71
CA ALA A 232 -4.78 -13.49 -3.38
C ALA A 232 -4.44 -13.64 -1.88
N LYS A 233 -3.68 -12.70 -1.30
CA LYS A 233 -3.36 -12.76 0.13
C LYS A 233 -4.61 -12.68 1.01
N GLU A 234 -5.56 -11.81 0.69
CA GLU A 234 -6.81 -11.68 1.46
C GLU A 234 -7.71 -12.91 1.31
N LEU A 235 -7.90 -13.40 0.07
CA LEU A 235 -8.81 -14.49 -0.24
C LEU A 235 -8.32 -15.86 0.27
N PHE A 236 -7.01 -16.12 0.21
CA PHE A 236 -6.47 -17.45 0.53
C PHE A 236 -5.99 -17.58 1.99
N TRP A 237 -5.70 -16.49 2.68
CA TRP A 237 -5.10 -16.54 4.01
C TRP A 237 -5.95 -15.93 5.12
N GLY A 238 -7.11 -15.36 4.79
CA GLY A 238 -8.03 -14.77 5.77
C GLY A 238 -7.43 -13.57 6.52
N ILE A 239 -8.30 -12.80 7.14
CA ILE A 239 -7.89 -11.73 8.07
C ILE A 239 -7.33 -12.41 9.32
N GLY A 240 -6.00 -12.51 9.44
CA GLY A 240 -5.32 -12.95 10.66
C GLY A 240 -4.39 -14.15 10.57
N SER A 241 -4.01 -14.65 9.38
CA SER A 241 -3.01 -15.73 9.34
C SER A 241 -1.57 -15.21 9.55
N PRO A 242 -0.84 -15.71 10.56
CA PRO A 242 0.51 -15.27 10.84
C PRO A 242 1.44 -15.71 9.71
N THR A 243 2.04 -14.73 9.02
CA THR A 243 3.10 -14.97 8.04
C THR A 243 4.41 -15.31 8.77
N THR A 244 4.44 -16.47 9.42
CA THR A 244 5.65 -17.14 9.89
C THR A 244 5.68 -18.55 9.30
N ALA A 245 5.79 -18.63 7.97
CA ALA A 245 6.29 -19.81 7.31
C ALA A 245 7.62 -19.42 6.68
N SER A 246 8.66 -19.47 7.51
CA SER A 246 10.04 -19.56 7.10
C SER A 246 10.14 -20.59 5.97
N TYR A 247 10.60 -20.15 4.80
CA TYR A 247 11.08 -21.06 3.76
C TYR A 247 12.36 -21.74 4.27
N SER A 248 12.23 -22.70 5.18
CA SER A 248 13.25 -23.71 5.40
C SER A 248 12.98 -24.83 4.40
N GLN A 249 13.59 -24.73 3.23
CA GLN A 249 13.91 -25.92 2.44
C GLN A 249 14.90 -26.76 3.28
N GLN A 250 14.37 -27.64 4.13
CA GLN A 250 15.10 -28.82 4.56
C GLN A 250 14.57 -30.00 3.76
N GLN A 251 15.35 -30.36 2.75
CA GLN A 251 15.34 -31.71 2.19
C GLN A 251 15.66 -32.69 3.32
N PHE A 252 14.66 -33.42 3.79
CA PHE A 252 14.86 -34.73 4.37
C PHE A 252 13.79 -35.66 3.81
N GLY A 253 14.23 -36.55 2.93
CA GLY A 253 13.42 -37.68 2.52
C GLY A 253 13.18 -38.60 3.71
N SER A 254 11.94 -39.08 3.84
CA SER A 254 11.59 -40.35 4.48
C SER A 254 10.14 -40.68 4.14
N LYS A 255 9.94 -41.94 3.77
CA LYS A 255 8.75 -42.57 3.18
C LYS A 255 7.48 -42.46 4.06
N PRO A 256 6.27 -42.45 3.47
CA PRO A 256 5.05 -42.65 4.24
C PRO A 256 4.92 -44.13 4.64
N ILE A 257 5.02 -44.41 5.94
CA ILE A 257 4.65 -45.71 6.51
C ILE A 257 3.14 -45.70 6.74
N ALA A 258 2.41 -46.39 5.87
CA ALA A 258 1.04 -46.78 6.07
C ALA A 258 0.98 -47.83 7.20
N LYS A 259 0.37 -47.48 8.34
CA LYS A 259 0.05 -48.45 9.40
C LYS A 259 -1.36 -48.98 9.16
N ARG A 260 -1.43 -50.10 8.43
CA ARG A 260 -2.56 -51.04 8.43
C ARG A 260 -2.83 -51.52 9.86
N ARG A 261 -4.10 -51.58 10.26
CA ARG A 261 -4.56 -52.55 11.26
C ARG A 261 -5.85 -53.21 10.76
N ASN A 262 -5.74 -54.52 10.62
CA ASN A 262 -6.71 -55.49 10.13
C ASN A 262 -7.63 -55.94 11.29
N ASP A 263 -8.91 -56.20 10.97
CA ASP A 263 -9.71 -57.42 11.27
C ASP A 263 -9.99 -57.82 12.75
N SER A 264 -11.19 -58.17 13.25
CA SER A 264 -12.54 -58.58 12.74
C SER A 264 -13.52 -58.70 13.97
N PRO A 265 -14.66 -59.47 13.97
CA PRO A 265 -15.99 -59.25 13.38
C PRO A 265 -17.19 -59.47 14.38
N SER A 266 -18.42 -59.57 13.83
CA SER A 266 -19.73 -60.03 14.42
C SER A 266 -20.62 -58.94 15.05
N CYS A 267 -21.95 -58.93 14.94
CA CYS A 267 -22.96 -59.84 14.39
C CYS A 267 -24.26 -59.03 14.10
N ASP A 268 -24.94 -59.38 13.01
CA ASP A 268 -26.39 -59.42 12.70
C ASP A 268 -27.40 -58.53 13.47
N GLU A 269 -28.24 -57.75 12.77
CA GLU A 269 -29.58 -58.20 12.33
C GLU A 269 -30.38 -57.08 11.60
N GLU A 270 -31.33 -57.55 10.80
CA GLU A 270 -32.17 -56.90 9.79
C GLU A 270 -33.33 -56.07 10.36
N GLN A 271 -33.82 -55.09 9.59
CA GLN A 271 -35.25 -54.81 9.28
C GLN A 271 -35.36 -53.42 8.62
N MET A 272 -35.59 -53.32 7.31
CA MET A 272 -36.90 -53.37 6.65
C MET A 272 -37.89 -52.28 7.13
N ASN A 273 -37.97 -51.15 6.42
CA ASN A 273 -39.24 -50.76 5.78
C ASN A 273 -39.15 -49.56 4.82
N LYS A 274 -39.96 -49.70 3.77
CA LYS A 274 -40.28 -48.79 2.67
C LYS A 274 -40.95 -47.51 3.16
N TYR A 275 -40.85 -46.41 2.41
CA TYR A 275 -41.96 -45.81 1.63
C TYR A 275 -41.65 -44.36 1.17
N LEU A 276 -41.78 -44.15 -0.14
CA LEU A 276 -42.40 -43.02 -0.86
C LEU A 276 -41.85 -41.57 -0.75
N SER A 277 -41.29 -41.10 -1.87
CA SER A 277 -41.31 -39.72 -2.42
C SER A 277 -42.76 -39.15 -2.51
N PRO A 278 -43.04 -37.84 -2.73
CA PRO A 278 -42.26 -36.86 -3.52
C PRO A 278 -42.23 -35.37 -3.08
N GLU A 279 -41.36 -34.62 -3.78
CA GLU A 279 -41.35 -33.16 -4.07
C GLU A 279 -42.72 -32.59 -4.55
N PRO A 280 -42.93 -31.28 -4.88
CA PRO A 280 -42.00 -30.12 -5.00
C PRO A 280 -42.58 -28.76 -4.50
N SER A 281 -41.79 -27.67 -4.53
CA SER A 281 -42.11 -26.43 -5.28
C SER A 281 -41.21 -25.24 -4.90
N HIS A 282 -40.41 -24.78 -5.87
CA HIS A 282 -39.75 -23.47 -5.88
C HIS A 282 -40.56 -22.50 -6.74
N PRO A 283 -40.71 -21.22 -6.35
CA PRO A 283 -41.08 -20.17 -7.27
C PRO A 283 -39.87 -19.29 -7.67
N THR A 284 -39.59 -19.36 -8.98
CA THR A 284 -39.54 -18.24 -9.93
C THR A 284 -38.61 -17.04 -9.66
N ARG A 285 -37.52 -17.00 -10.44
CA ARG A 285 -36.71 -15.83 -10.76
C ARG A 285 -37.52 -14.77 -11.52
N ALA A 286 -37.44 -13.51 -11.08
CA ALA A 286 -37.86 -12.35 -11.87
C ALA A 286 -36.66 -11.80 -12.66
N ILE A 287 -36.82 -11.73 -13.98
CA ILE A 287 -35.90 -11.09 -14.93
C ILE A 287 -36.39 -9.65 -15.12
N CYS A 288 -35.63 -8.67 -14.64
CA CYS A 288 -35.87 -7.26 -14.94
C CYS A 288 -34.96 -6.84 -16.11
N THR A 289 -35.57 -6.48 -17.25
CA THR A 289 -34.90 -5.84 -18.38
C THR A 289 -34.85 -4.31 -18.17
N PRO A 290 -33.78 -3.62 -18.60
CA PRO A 290 -33.66 -2.18 -18.43
C PRO A 290 -34.44 -1.37 -19.49
N LYS A 291 -35.16 -0.36 -19.01
CA LYS A 291 -35.83 0.69 -19.79
C LYS A 291 -34.82 1.51 -20.61
N LYS A 292 -35.06 1.61 -21.92
CA LYS A 292 -34.43 2.58 -22.84
C LYS A 292 -34.71 4.02 -22.36
N ARG A 293 -33.65 4.82 -22.19
CA ARG A 293 -33.75 6.28 -22.01
C ARG A 293 -33.77 6.97 -23.37
N PHE A 294 -34.70 7.92 -23.47
CA PHE A 294 -34.96 8.84 -24.55
C PHE A 294 -33.92 9.98 -24.52
N ILE A 295 -33.36 10.37 -25.68
CA ILE A 295 -32.53 11.56 -25.85
C ILE A 295 -33.22 12.47 -26.88
N PRO A 296 -33.70 13.66 -26.52
CA PRO A 296 -34.04 14.70 -27.47
C PRO A 296 -33.05 15.87 -27.38
N GLY A 297 -32.66 16.39 -28.55
CA GLY A 297 -32.09 17.74 -28.64
C GLY A 297 -30.87 17.86 -29.54
N ALA A 298 -31.06 17.71 -30.85
CA ALA A 298 -30.21 18.35 -31.83
C ALA A 298 -30.93 19.64 -32.28
N SER A 299 -30.37 20.79 -31.92
CA SER A 299 -30.73 22.09 -32.50
C SER A 299 -29.53 22.59 -33.30
N LEU A 300 -29.62 22.42 -34.62
CA LEU A 300 -28.90 23.21 -35.61
C LEU A 300 -29.68 24.52 -35.82
N MET A 301 -29.02 25.66 -35.72
CA MET A 301 -29.20 26.90 -36.50
C MET A 301 -27.84 27.63 -36.42
N ASP A 302 -27.17 27.93 -37.53
CA ASP A 302 -27.44 29.05 -38.45
C ASP A 302 -27.64 30.40 -37.74
#